data_AF-A0A2L0B3E7-F1
#
_entry.id   AF-A0A2L0B3E7-F1
#
_cell.length_a   1.000
_cell.length_b   1.000
_cell.length_c   1.000
_cell.angle_alpha   90.00
_cell.angle_beta   90.00
_cell.angle_gamma   90.00
#
_symmetry.space_group_name_H-M   'P 1'
#
loop_
_entity.id
_entity.type
_entity.pdbx_description
1 polymer ?
#
loop_
_entity_poly.entity_id
_entity_poly.type
_entity_poly.pdbx_seq_one_letter_code
_entity_poly.pdbx_strand_id
1 'polypeptide(L)'
;MEHFVICGDCGRKLHQICVLHMDAIWPSGFICDNCNKKKGQKRKENKFNAKRLPVTKLGMYIENRVNNFLKKKEAGAGEVHIRVVSSSEKVVEVKPGMRSRFVENGELSSEFPYKAKALFAFEEIDGTDVCFFGMHVQEYGSECPAPNTRRVYIAYLDSVHFFKPRQFRTAVYHEILLGYMDYVKQLGYTMAHIWACPPSEGDDYIFHCHPCEQKIPKPKRLQDWYKKMLDKGIIERIVLDYKDILKQAMEDKLSSAADLPYFEGDFW
;
A
#
# COMPACT_ATOMS: atom_id res chain seq x y z
N MET A 1 8.51 -6.99 27.39
CA MET A 1 8.60 -5.99 28.48
C MET A 1 8.79 -4.64 27.81
N GLU A 2 7.91 -3.65 28.07
CA GLU A 2 7.98 -2.34 27.40
C GLU A 2 9.16 -1.50 27.91
N HIS A 3 9.75 -0.71 27.01
CA HIS A 3 10.83 0.21 27.34
C HIS A 3 10.29 1.49 28.00
N PHE A 4 11.08 2.04 28.91
CA PHE A 4 10.77 3.27 29.63
C PHE A 4 11.85 4.31 29.42
N VAL A 5 11.45 5.57 29.48
CA VAL A 5 12.33 6.74 29.46
C VAL A 5 12.18 7.54 30.75
N ILE A 6 13.25 8.19 31.19
CA ILE A 6 13.28 8.99 32.42
C ILE A 6 13.34 10.45 32.03
N CYS A 7 12.43 11.25 32.58
CA CYS A 7 12.44 12.70 32.36
C CYS A 7 13.66 13.33 33.02
N GLY A 8 14.49 14.05 32.24
CA GLY A 8 15.71 14.70 32.73
C GLY A 8 15.48 15.78 33.81
N ASP A 9 14.25 16.31 33.91
CA ASP A 9 13.92 17.35 34.90
C ASP A 9 13.34 16.81 36.20
N CYS A 10 12.33 15.93 36.12
CA CYS A 10 11.58 15.48 37.30
C CYS A 10 11.87 14.03 37.72
N GLY A 11 12.73 13.31 36.98
CA GLY A 11 13.10 11.92 37.26
C GLY A 11 11.98 10.90 37.07
N ARG A 12 10.76 11.31 36.66
CA ARG A 12 9.66 10.39 36.44
C ARG A 12 9.95 9.45 35.27
N LYS A 13 9.65 8.18 35.50
CA LYS A 13 9.74 7.10 34.52
C LYS A 13 8.40 7.00 33.77
N LEU A 14 8.45 7.05 32.44
CA LEU A 14 7.28 6.99 31.55
C LEU A 14 7.51 5.95 30.46
N HIS A 15 6.46 5.28 29.98
CA HIS A 15 6.59 4.34 28.86
C HIS A 15 7.06 5.09 27.61
N GLN A 16 8.09 4.58 26.95
CA GLN A 16 8.70 5.23 25.79
C GLN A 16 7.69 5.46 24.65
N ILE A 17 6.80 4.48 24.44
CA ILE A 17 5.74 4.52 23.42
C ILE A 17 4.68 5.57 23.78
N CYS A 18 4.22 5.63 25.04
CA CYS A 18 3.20 6.61 25.46
C CYS A 18 3.64 8.06 25.24
N VAL A 19 4.94 8.34 25.35
CA VAL A 19 5.49 9.70 25.16
C VAL A 19 6.17 9.88 23.81
N LEU A 20 6.12 8.86 22.94
CA LEU A 20 6.71 8.83 21.61
C LEU A 20 8.15 9.39 21.60
N HIS A 21 9.00 8.90 22.50
CA HIS A 21 10.40 9.36 22.57
C HIS A 21 11.34 8.41 21.83
N MET A 22 12.16 8.99 20.95
CA MET A 22 13.23 8.30 20.25
C MET A 22 14.48 9.17 20.26
N ASP A 23 15.60 8.61 20.72
CA ASP A 23 16.88 9.32 20.80
C ASP A 23 17.37 9.79 19.43
N ALA A 24 17.06 9.03 18.36
CA ALA A 24 17.37 9.42 16.99
C ALA A 24 16.68 10.73 16.56
N ILE A 25 15.50 11.04 17.11
CA ILE A 25 14.77 12.28 16.83
C ILE A 25 15.22 13.38 17.81
N TRP A 26 15.36 13.04 19.09
CA TRP A 26 15.69 13.96 20.17
C TRP A 26 16.90 13.47 20.99
N PRO A 27 18.13 13.65 20.48
CA PRO A 27 19.33 13.11 21.12
C PRO A 27 19.72 13.84 22.42
N SER A 28 19.12 15.00 22.68
CA SER A 28 19.31 15.75 23.93
C SER A 28 18.60 15.14 25.14
N GLY A 29 17.92 14.01 24.97
CA GLY A 29 17.18 13.32 26.01
C GLY A 29 15.72 13.75 26.14
N PHE A 30 15.00 13.06 27.01
CA PHE A 30 13.56 13.22 27.20
C PHE A 30 13.21 14.21 28.32
N ILE A 31 12.34 15.18 28.00
CA ILE A 31 11.67 16.06 28.96
C ILE A 31 10.16 15.89 28.80
N CYS A 32 9.45 15.54 29.87
CA CYS A 32 8.02 15.28 29.82
C CYS A 32 7.20 16.57 29.63
N ASP A 33 5.98 16.44 29.11
CA ASP A 33 5.13 17.58 28.75
C ASP A 33 4.82 18.50 29.94
N ASN A 34 4.68 17.95 31.14
CA ASN A 34 4.49 18.74 32.36
C ASN A 34 5.69 19.64 32.68
N CYS A 35 6.91 19.15 32.48
CA CYS A 35 8.12 19.94 32.70
C CYS A 35 8.32 20.98 31.61
N ASN A 36 8.09 20.62 30.35
CA ASN A 36 8.08 21.57 29.22
C ASN A 36 7.08 22.71 29.48
N LYS A 37 5.85 22.38 29.89
CA LYS A 37 4.80 23.35 30.20
C LYS A 37 5.19 24.29 31.36
N LYS A 38 5.77 23.76 32.44
CA LYS A 38 6.26 24.58 33.57
C LYS A 38 7.35 25.56 33.18
N LYS A 39 8.21 25.18 32.23
CA LYS A 39 9.31 26.03 31.71
C LYS A 39 8.86 26.96 30.57
N GLY A 40 7.60 26.91 30.13
CA GLY A 40 7.14 27.63 28.94
C GLY A 40 7.80 27.17 27.64
N GLN A 41 8.34 25.94 27.63
CA GLN A 41 9.02 25.34 26.48
C GLN A 41 8.08 24.38 25.75
N LYS A 42 8.34 24.17 24.46
CA LYS A 42 7.71 23.10 23.68
C LYS A 42 8.77 22.08 23.29
N ARG A 43 8.35 20.83 23.12
CA ARG A 43 9.20 19.80 22.53
C ARG A 43 9.69 20.27 21.16
N LYS A 44 10.96 20.03 20.86
CA LYS A 44 11.54 20.34 19.55
C LYS A 44 10.76 19.60 18.46
N GLU A 45 10.55 20.25 17.31
CA GLU A 45 9.83 19.68 16.16
C GLU A 45 10.45 18.35 15.71
N ASN A 46 9.60 17.35 15.42
CA ASN A 46 10.04 16.11 14.78
C ASN A 46 10.28 16.35 13.28
N LYS A 47 11.55 16.23 12.85
CA LYS A 47 11.94 16.36 11.43
C LYS A 47 11.78 15.04 10.65
N PHE A 48 11.56 13.92 11.32
CA PHE A 48 11.38 12.59 10.73
C PHE A 48 9.88 12.29 10.65
N ASN A 49 9.20 12.95 9.72
CA ASN A 49 7.76 12.84 9.52
C ASN A 49 7.45 12.47 8.06
N ALA A 50 6.27 11.90 7.83
CA ALA A 50 5.84 11.40 6.53
C ALA A 50 5.82 12.52 5.47
N LYS A 51 5.40 13.73 5.87
CA LYS A 51 5.38 14.92 5.02
C LYS A 51 6.73 15.21 4.40
N ARG A 52 7.82 15.04 5.16
CA ARG A 52 9.21 15.32 4.76
C ARG A 52 9.89 14.20 3.97
N LEU A 53 9.26 13.02 3.84
CA LEU A 53 9.77 12.00 2.92
C LEU A 53 9.73 12.51 1.47
N PRO A 54 10.71 12.14 0.62
CA PRO A 54 10.72 12.56 -0.79
C PRO A 54 9.41 12.26 -1.50
N VAL A 55 8.90 13.27 -2.21
CA VAL A 55 7.67 13.14 -2.99
C VAL A 55 7.95 12.55 -4.36
N THR A 56 6.97 11.83 -4.91
CA THR A 56 7.02 11.29 -6.27
C THR A 56 5.75 11.68 -7.03
N LYS A 57 5.79 11.64 -8.36
CA LYS A 57 4.60 11.93 -9.19
C LYS A 57 3.42 11.03 -8.83
N LEU A 58 3.66 9.72 -8.66
CA LEU A 58 2.66 8.75 -8.22
C LEU A 58 2.13 9.09 -6.82
N GLY A 59 3.03 9.32 -5.86
CA GLY A 59 2.64 9.64 -4.48
C GLY A 59 1.75 10.88 -4.42
N MET A 60 2.17 11.97 -5.06
CA MET A 60 1.38 13.21 -5.14
C MET A 60 0.05 13.02 -5.85
N TYR A 61 -0.01 12.21 -6.91
CA TYR A 61 -1.24 11.95 -7.65
C TYR A 61 -2.31 11.33 -6.74
N ILE A 62 -1.93 10.27 -6.02
CA ILE A 62 -2.83 9.58 -5.09
C ILE A 62 -3.15 10.47 -3.89
N GLU A 63 -2.15 11.15 -3.32
CA GLU A 63 -2.31 12.07 -2.19
C GLU A 63 -3.34 13.16 -2.49
N ASN A 64 -3.20 13.83 -3.63
CA ASN A 64 -4.14 14.86 -4.06
C ASN A 64 -5.55 14.30 -4.23
N ARG A 65 -5.68 13.11 -4.83
CA ARG A 65 -6.97 12.44 -4.99
C ARG A 65 -7.64 12.16 -3.64
N VAL A 66 -6.92 11.58 -2.70
CA VAL A 66 -7.42 11.25 -1.36
C VAL A 66 -7.82 12.51 -0.58
N ASN A 67 -6.95 13.52 -0.52
CA ASN A 67 -7.24 14.74 0.22
C ASN A 67 -8.38 15.55 -0.42
N ASN A 68 -8.49 15.58 -1.76
CA ASN A 68 -9.63 16.20 -2.42
C ASN A 68 -10.94 15.48 -2.13
N PHE A 69 -10.93 14.14 -2.08
CA PHE A 69 -12.08 13.36 -1.66
C PHE A 69 -12.50 13.69 -0.22
N LEU A 70 -11.55 13.69 0.72
CA LEU A 70 -11.79 14.00 2.13
C LEU A 70 -12.33 15.42 2.32
N LYS A 71 -11.76 16.40 1.62
CA LYS A 71 -12.21 17.80 1.63
C LYS A 71 -13.63 17.93 1.07
N LYS A 72 -13.93 17.30 -0.07
CA LYS A 72 -15.27 17.31 -0.69
C LYS A 72 -16.34 16.65 0.18
N LYS A 73 -15.95 15.67 1.00
CA LYS A 73 -16.82 14.99 1.95
C LYS A 73 -16.91 15.67 3.31
N GLU A 74 -16.20 16.78 3.50
CA GLU A 74 -16.09 17.48 4.78
C GLU A 74 -15.76 16.50 5.93
N ALA A 75 -14.84 15.58 5.65
CA ALA A 75 -14.64 14.40 6.50
C ALA A 75 -14.06 14.74 7.89
N GLY A 76 -13.45 15.93 8.06
CA GLY A 76 -12.75 16.29 9.30
C GLY A 76 -11.56 15.39 9.62
N ALA A 77 -10.99 14.73 8.60
CA ALA A 77 -9.80 13.89 8.72
C ALA A 77 -8.52 14.74 8.77
N GLY A 78 -7.44 14.17 9.31
CA GLY A 78 -6.09 14.75 9.16
C GLY A 78 -5.63 14.79 7.70
N GLU A 79 -4.57 15.54 7.42
CA GLU A 79 -3.93 15.51 6.11
C GLU A 79 -3.37 14.09 5.87
N VAL A 80 -3.71 13.50 4.73
CA VAL A 80 -3.15 12.20 4.33
C VAL A 80 -1.93 12.42 3.46
N HIS A 81 -0.82 11.75 3.77
CA HIS A 81 0.39 11.74 2.96
C HIS A 81 0.59 10.38 2.30
N ILE A 82 0.85 10.37 1.00
CA ILE A 82 1.18 9.14 0.25
C ILE A 82 2.64 9.20 -0.18
N ARG A 83 3.44 8.20 0.21
CA ARG A 83 4.87 8.15 -0.11
C ARG A 83 5.22 6.84 -0.78
N VAL A 84 5.87 6.94 -1.94
CA VAL A 84 6.54 5.81 -2.58
C VAL A 84 7.92 5.73 -1.97
N VAL A 85 8.16 4.70 -1.16
CA VAL A 85 9.39 4.55 -0.36
C VAL A 85 10.39 3.59 -0.99
N SER A 86 9.96 2.81 -1.99
CA SER A 86 10.82 1.94 -2.79
C SER A 86 10.35 1.91 -4.24
N SER A 87 11.30 1.89 -5.17
CA SER A 87 11.09 1.69 -6.60
C SER A 87 12.36 1.07 -7.19
N SER A 88 12.31 -0.22 -7.51
CA SER A 88 13.46 -0.99 -8.00
C SER A 88 13.08 -1.82 -9.22
N GLU A 89 13.98 -1.92 -10.20
CA GLU A 89 13.83 -2.90 -11.28
C GLU A 89 14.08 -4.31 -10.75
N LYS A 90 13.25 -5.25 -11.16
CA LYS A 90 13.29 -6.67 -10.82
C LYS A 90 12.94 -7.52 -12.04
N VAL A 91 13.15 -8.81 -11.91
CA VAL A 91 12.82 -9.80 -12.93
C VAL A 91 12.14 -10.98 -12.22
N VAL A 92 11.07 -11.52 -12.81
CA VAL A 92 10.51 -12.81 -12.42
C VAL A 92 11.00 -13.87 -13.40
N GLU A 93 11.57 -14.95 -12.87
CA GLU A 93 12.01 -16.10 -13.67
C GLU A 93 10.88 -17.14 -13.77
N VAL A 94 10.71 -17.69 -14.97
CA VAL A 94 9.75 -18.79 -15.19
C VAL A 94 10.23 -20.04 -14.46
N LYS A 95 9.36 -20.61 -13.62
CA LYS A 95 9.68 -21.77 -12.78
C LYS A 95 9.93 -23.03 -13.62
N PRO A 96 10.68 -24.04 -13.11
CA PRO A 96 11.20 -25.16 -13.90
C PRO A 96 10.17 -25.92 -14.75
N GLY A 97 8.98 -26.17 -14.23
CA GLY A 97 7.93 -26.90 -14.97
C GLY A 97 7.45 -26.13 -16.21
N MET A 98 7.11 -24.85 -16.06
CA MET A 98 6.73 -23.98 -17.17
C MET A 98 7.92 -23.75 -18.12
N ARG A 99 9.14 -23.66 -17.59
CA ARG A 99 10.35 -23.46 -18.36
C ARG A 99 10.60 -24.62 -19.33
N SER A 100 10.62 -25.86 -18.81
CA SER A 100 10.81 -27.05 -19.65
C SER A 100 9.69 -27.22 -20.68
N ARG A 101 8.45 -26.82 -20.34
CA ARG A 101 7.30 -27.00 -21.22
C ARG A 101 7.17 -25.93 -22.30
N PHE A 102 7.52 -24.66 -22.03
CA PHE A 102 7.18 -23.52 -22.88
C PHE A 102 8.36 -22.58 -23.19
N VAL A 103 9.43 -22.59 -22.40
CA VAL A 103 10.57 -21.69 -22.66
C VAL A 103 11.58 -22.35 -23.59
N GLU A 104 11.90 -23.63 -23.35
CA GLU A 104 12.92 -24.36 -24.12
C GLU A 104 12.54 -24.57 -25.59
N ASN A 105 11.24 -24.59 -25.91
CA ASN A 105 10.71 -24.64 -27.27
C ASN A 105 10.37 -23.25 -27.86
N GLY A 106 10.62 -22.16 -27.12
CA GLY A 106 10.45 -20.78 -27.57
C GLY A 106 9.00 -20.24 -27.55
N GLU A 107 8.06 -20.94 -26.91
CA GLU A 107 6.66 -20.50 -26.77
C GLU A 107 6.47 -19.39 -25.71
N LEU A 108 7.40 -19.26 -24.76
CA LEU A 108 7.35 -18.31 -23.64
C LEU A 108 8.75 -17.74 -23.35
N SER A 109 8.83 -16.47 -22.94
CA SER A 109 10.08 -15.90 -22.45
C SER A 109 10.53 -16.54 -21.13
N SER A 110 11.84 -16.68 -20.91
CA SER A 110 12.38 -17.27 -19.67
C SER A 110 12.19 -16.37 -18.46
N GLU A 111 12.01 -15.07 -18.68
CA GLU A 111 11.97 -14.06 -17.65
C GLU A 111 11.12 -12.85 -18.06
N PHE A 112 10.59 -12.13 -17.08
CA PHE A 112 9.79 -10.93 -17.29
C PHE A 112 10.29 -9.78 -16.40
N PRO A 113 10.89 -8.71 -16.96
CA PRO A 113 11.32 -7.56 -16.19
C PRO A 113 10.12 -6.71 -15.74
N TYR A 114 10.19 -6.20 -14.52
CA TYR A 114 9.17 -5.33 -13.94
C TYR A 114 9.77 -4.35 -12.93
N LYS A 115 9.03 -3.27 -12.69
CA LYS A 115 9.34 -2.32 -11.62
C LYS A 115 8.54 -2.68 -10.36
N ALA A 116 9.24 -3.02 -9.29
CA ALA A 116 8.65 -3.22 -7.99
C ALA A 116 8.55 -1.87 -7.26
N LYS A 117 7.38 -1.51 -6.74
CA LYS A 117 7.22 -0.32 -5.90
C LYS A 117 6.56 -0.65 -4.57
N ALA A 118 6.96 0.08 -3.53
CA ALA A 118 6.30 0.08 -2.22
C ALA A 118 5.79 1.49 -1.93
N LEU A 119 4.51 1.61 -1.59
CA LEU A 119 3.92 2.87 -1.17
C LEU A 119 3.14 2.72 0.13
N PHE A 120 3.13 3.79 0.92
CA PHE A 120 2.47 3.86 2.22
C PHE A 120 1.64 5.14 2.34
N ALA A 121 0.54 5.04 3.08
CA ALA A 121 -0.31 6.16 3.44
C ALA A 121 -0.19 6.45 4.94
N PHE A 122 -0.05 7.74 5.25
CA PHE A 122 0.10 8.27 6.60
C PHE A 122 -1.00 9.28 6.84
N GLU A 123 -1.62 9.28 8.02
CA GLU A 123 -2.54 10.33 8.47
C GLU A 123 -1.93 11.04 9.67
N GLU A 124 -1.99 12.37 9.71
CA GLU A 124 -1.65 13.12 10.92
C GLU A 124 -2.82 13.03 11.93
N ILE A 125 -2.60 12.31 13.03
CA ILE A 125 -3.56 12.16 14.13
C ILE A 125 -2.95 12.76 15.39
N ASP A 126 -3.60 13.77 15.97
CA ASP A 126 -3.17 14.43 17.20
C ASP A 126 -1.70 14.95 17.13
N GLY A 127 -1.29 15.43 15.94
CA GLY A 127 0.06 15.94 15.67
C GLY A 127 1.13 14.85 15.47
N THR A 128 0.72 13.59 15.30
CA THR A 128 1.60 12.43 15.09
C THR A 128 1.23 11.70 13.79
N ASP A 129 2.22 11.33 12.99
CA ASP A 129 2.00 10.50 11.81
C ASP A 129 1.61 9.07 12.20
N VAL A 130 0.51 8.58 11.64
CA VAL A 130 0.08 7.19 11.74
C VAL A 130 0.10 6.57 10.35
N CYS A 131 1.02 5.63 10.12
CA CYS A 131 1.05 4.82 8.91
C CYS A 131 -0.10 3.80 8.96
N PHE A 132 -1.08 3.92 8.06
CA PHE A 132 -2.35 3.18 8.17
C PHE A 132 -2.65 2.27 6.97
N PHE A 133 -1.89 2.39 5.89
CA PHE A 133 -2.04 1.58 4.68
C PHE A 133 -0.69 1.39 3.99
N GLY A 134 -0.44 0.20 3.47
CA GLY A 134 0.74 -0.14 2.69
C GLY A 134 0.36 -0.96 1.47
N MET A 135 1.09 -0.78 0.36
CA MET A 135 0.85 -1.54 -0.87
C MET A 135 2.17 -1.77 -1.63
N HIS A 136 2.35 -2.99 -2.11
CA HIS A 136 3.41 -3.40 -3.02
C HIS A 136 2.81 -3.74 -4.39
N VAL A 137 3.43 -3.22 -5.45
CA VAL A 137 2.99 -3.43 -6.83
C VAL A 137 4.14 -3.86 -7.72
N GLN A 138 3.79 -4.61 -8.76
CA GLN A 138 4.68 -5.01 -9.85
C GLN A 138 4.18 -4.37 -11.14
N GLU A 139 5.01 -3.56 -11.80
CA GLU A 139 4.65 -2.87 -13.03
C GLU A 139 5.47 -3.39 -14.22
N TYR A 140 4.83 -4.11 -15.13
CA TYR A 140 5.44 -4.70 -16.32
C TYR A 140 5.25 -3.77 -17.51
N GLY A 141 6.33 -3.11 -17.92
CA GLY A 141 6.31 -2.00 -18.89
C GLY A 141 6.01 -2.41 -20.34
N SER A 142 6.17 -1.46 -21.26
CA SER A 142 6.00 -1.70 -22.71
C SER A 142 7.06 -2.62 -23.30
N GLU A 143 8.27 -2.60 -22.74
CA GLU A 143 9.40 -3.43 -23.20
C GLU A 143 9.38 -4.84 -22.57
N CYS A 144 8.43 -5.12 -21.68
CA CYS A 144 8.28 -6.45 -21.11
C CYS A 144 7.65 -7.38 -22.15
N PRO A 145 8.17 -8.61 -22.38
CA PRO A 145 7.60 -9.52 -23.35
C PRO A 145 6.17 -9.96 -22.97
N ALA A 146 5.41 -10.37 -23.98
CA ALA A 146 4.12 -11.00 -23.77
C ALA A 146 4.32 -12.33 -22.99
N PRO A 147 3.40 -12.71 -22.10
CA PRO A 147 2.08 -12.11 -21.88
C PRO A 147 2.03 -10.93 -20.91
N ASN A 148 3.15 -10.50 -20.32
CA ASN A 148 3.16 -9.51 -19.22
C ASN A 148 3.14 -8.03 -19.67
N THR A 149 3.36 -7.75 -20.95
CA THR A 149 3.43 -6.39 -21.51
C THR A 149 2.28 -5.49 -21.05
N ARG A 150 2.62 -4.31 -20.50
CA ARG A 150 1.67 -3.27 -20.05
C ARG A 150 0.68 -3.71 -18.96
N ARG A 151 1.10 -4.61 -18.07
CA ARG A 151 0.28 -5.07 -16.93
C ARG A 151 0.81 -4.56 -15.60
N VAL A 152 -0.09 -4.33 -14.65
CA VAL A 152 0.27 -4.12 -13.25
C VAL A 152 -0.33 -5.22 -12.39
N TYR A 153 0.39 -5.65 -11.37
CA TYR A 153 -0.08 -6.62 -10.38
C TYR A 153 0.04 -6.02 -8.98
N ILE A 154 -1.07 -5.99 -8.24
CA ILE A 154 -1.08 -5.57 -6.84
C ILE A 154 -0.74 -6.81 -6.01
N ALA A 155 0.54 -6.95 -5.67
CA ALA A 155 1.08 -8.15 -5.04
C ALA A 155 0.60 -8.29 -3.59
N TYR A 156 0.71 -7.21 -2.81
CA TYR A 156 0.28 -7.19 -1.42
C TYR A 156 -0.30 -5.82 -1.10
N LEU A 157 -1.38 -5.80 -0.32
CA LEU A 157 -1.81 -4.61 0.39
C LEU A 157 -2.17 -4.99 1.82
N ASP A 158 -1.99 -4.03 2.71
CA ASP A 158 -2.27 -4.21 4.13
C ASP A 158 -2.68 -2.89 4.77
N SER A 159 -3.30 -2.95 5.94
CA SER A 159 -3.75 -1.76 6.65
C SER A 159 -3.86 -1.98 8.14
N VAL A 160 -3.54 -0.96 8.93
CA VAL A 160 -3.97 -0.87 10.33
C VAL A 160 -5.17 0.05 10.44
N HIS A 161 -6.15 -0.35 11.25
CA HIS A 161 -7.50 0.19 11.18
C HIS A 161 -7.72 1.55 11.88
N PHE A 162 -6.64 2.28 12.18
CA PHE A 162 -6.67 3.50 13.00
C PHE A 162 -7.04 4.80 12.29
N PHE A 163 -7.23 4.78 10.96
CA PHE A 163 -7.63 5.96 10.19
C PHE A 163 -8.82 6.70 10.82
N LYS A 164 -8.72 8.02 10.92
CA LYS A 164 -9.76 8.90 11.46
C LYS A 164 -10.34 9.83 10.37
N PRO A 165 -11.67 10.01 10.35
CA PRO A 165 -12.65 9.30 11.16
C PRO A 165 -12.99 7.93 10.52
N ARG A 166 -13.36 6.98 11.37
CA ARG A 166 -13.52 5.55 11.01
C ARG A 166 -14.45 5.31 9.82
N GLN A 167 -15.52 6.08 9.68
CA GLN A 167 -16.53 5.91 8.63
C GLN A 167 -15.99 6.13 7.21
N PHE A 168 -14.90 6.89 7.05
CA PHE A 168 -14.29 7.15 5.73
C PHE A 168 -13.15 6.18 5.40
N ARG A 169 -12.67 5.38 6.36
CA ARG A 169 -11.51 4.50 6.19
C ARG A 169 -11.56 3.62 4.95
N THR A 170 -12.65 2.88 4.76
CA THR A 170 -12.82 2.03 3.57
C THR A 170 -12.85 2.84 2.28
N ALA A 171 -13.49 4.01 2.28
CA ALA A 171 -13.53 4.86 1.10
C ALA A 171 -12.13 5.40 0.74
N VAL A 172 -11.32 5.77 1.74
CA VAL A 172 -9.93 6.20 1.54
C VAL A 172 -9.07 5.10 0.92
N TYR A 173 -9.18 3.86 1.39
CA TYR A 173 -8.49 2.73 0.76
C TYR A 173 -8.88 2.56 -0.71
N HIS A 174 -10.17 2.72 -1.03
CA HIS A 174 -10.63 2.68 -2.42
C HIS A 174 -10.09 3.85 -3.25
N GLU A 175 -10.02 5.06 -2.69
CA GLU A 175 -9.42 6.21 -3.37
C GLU A 175 -7.92 6.00 -3.66
N ILE A 176 -7.19 5.33 -2.76
CA ILE A 176 -5.79 4.99 -2.98
C ILE A 176 -5.64 4.04 -4.17
N LEU A 177 -6.40 2.94 -4.18
CA LEU A 177 -6.37 1.94 -5.26
C LEU A 177 -6.81 2.52 -6.61
N LEU A 178 -7.91 3.27 -6.62
CA LEU A 178 -8.39 3.93 -7.84
C LEU A 178 -7.44 5.01 -8.33
N GLY A 179 -6.81 5.76 -7.43
CA GLY A 179 -5.76 6.72 -7.77
C GLY A 179 -4.55 6.06 -8.41
N TYR A 180 -4.13 4.89 -7.90
CA TYR A 180 -3.08 4.09 -8.51
C TYR A 180 -3.47 3.61 -9.92
N MET A 181 -4.65 2.99 -10.07
CA MET A 181 -5.13 2.46 -11.34
C MET A 181 -5.27 3.55 -12.41
N ASP A 182 -5.81 4.70 -12.04
CA ASP A 182 -5.93 5.85 -12.94
C ASP A 182 -4.57 6.39 -13.37
N TYR A 183 -3.63 6.49 -12.44
CA TYR A 183 -2.27 6.93 -12.74
C TYR A 183 -1.57 5.98 -13.73
N VAL A 184 -1.59 4.67 -13.49
CA VAL A 184 -0.93 3.71 -14.39
C VAL A 184 -1.64 3.61 -15.73
N LYS A 185 -2.96 3.76 -15.78
CA LYS A 185 -3.70 3.88 -17.04
C LYS A 185 -3.20 5.05 -17.89
N GLN A 186 -2.95 6.21 -17.29
CA GLN A 186 -2.40 7.38 -17.99
C GLN A 186 -0.97 7.15 -18.50
N LEU A 187 -0.21 6.27 -17.85
CA LEU A 187 1.11 5.83 -18.33
C LEU A 187 1.03 4.76 -19.45
N GLY A 188 -0.18 4.30 -19.79
CA GLY A 188 -0.41 3.34 -20.86
C GLY A 188 -0.35 1.88 -20.41
N TYR A 189 -0.48 1.59 -19.11
CA TYR A 189 -0.79 0.23 -18.66
C TYR A 189 -2.25 -0.09 -18.99
N THR A 190 -2.50 -1.32 -19.44
CA THR A 190 -3.79 -1.72 -20.00
C THR A 190 -4.59 -2.63 -19.08
N MET A 191 -3.92 -3.40 -18.20
CA MET A 191 -4.58 -4.30 -17.25
C MET A 191 -3.98 -4.22 -15.86
N ALA A 192 -4.86 -4.31 -14.85
CA ALA A 192 -4.50 -4.45 -13.45
C ALA A 192 -4.98 -5.79 -12.92
N HIS A 193 -4.08 -6.51 -12.25
CA HIS A 193 -4.32 -7.84 -11.70
C HIS A 193 -4.34 -7.78 -10.17
N ILE A 194 -5.34 -8.42 -9.58
CA ILE A 194 -5.53 -8.50 -8.13
C ILE A 194 -5.84 -9.95 -7.77
N TRP A 195 -5.01 -10.53 -6.90
CA TRP A 195 -5.35 -11.76 -6.22
C TRP A 195 -6.02 -11.44 -4.88
N ALA A 196 -7.33 -11.70 -4.78
CA ALA A 196 -8.10 -11.45 -3.57
C ALA A 196 -7.87 -12.56 -2.52
N CYS A 197 -6.64 -12.62 -1.98
CA CYS A 197 -6.22 -13.56 -0.96
C CYS A 197 -6.12 -12.84 0.40
N PRO A 198 -6.92 -13.22 1.42
CA PRO A 198 -6.66 -12.80 2.79
C PRO A 198 -5.41 -13.48 3.35
N PRO A 199 -4.70 -12.85 4.30
CA PRO A 199 -3.59 -13.51 4.97
C PRO A 199 -4.06 -14.73 5.76
N SER A 200 -3.19 -15.72 5.94
CA SER A 200 -3.44 -16.87 6.80
C SER A 200 -3.60 -16.42 8.26
N GLU A 201 -4.18 -17.28 9.10
CA GLU A 201 -4.29 -16.99 10.53
C GLU A 201 -2.90 -16.82 11.17
N GLY A 202 -2.64 -15.64 11.73
CA GLY A 202 -1.35 -15.29 12.34
C GLY A 202 -0.30 -14.71 11.39
N ASP A 203 -0.59 -14.62 10.09
CA ASP A 203 0.30 -13.99 9.10
C ASP A 203 -0.05 -12.51 8.91
N ASP A 204 0.99 -11.69 8.75
CA ASP A 204 0.89 -10.26 8.42
C ASP A 204 1.49 -10.01 7.04
N TYR A 205 0.79 -9.30 6.15
CA TYR A 205 1.34 -9.00 4.82
C TYR A 205 2.42 -7.91 4.86
N ILE A 206 2.19 -6.82 5.60
CA ILE A 206 3.11 -5.69 5.67
C ILE A 206 3.28 -5.20 7.12
N PHE A 207 2.18 -5.02 7.85
CA PHE A 207 2.22 -4.46 9.21
C PHE A 207 2.30 -5.57 10.25
N HIS A 208 3.46 -5.69 10.89
CA HIS A 208 3.64 -6.70 11.92
C HIS A 208 2.73 -6.46 13.14
N CYS A 209 2.07 -7.53 13.60
CA CYS A 209 1.25 -7.61 14.80
C CYS A 209 0.04 -6.66 14.77
N HIS A 210 -0.97 -7.07 14.01
CA HIS A 210 -2.23 -6.33 13.94
C HIS A 210 -2.97 -6.21 15.28
N PRO A 211 -3.77 -5.14 15.48
CA PRO A 211 -4.63 -5.02 16.66
C PRO A 211 -5.58 -6.22 16.77
N CYS A 212 -5.70 -6.82 17.96
CA CYS A 212 -6.47 -8.05 18.16
C CYS A 212 -7.96 -7.89 17.78
N GLU A 213 -8.50 -6.68 17.88
CA GLU A 213 -9.86 -6.36 17.50
C GLU A 213 -10.06 -6.11 15.99
N GLN A 214 -8.97 -6.00 15.23
CA GLN A 214 -8.99 -5.84 13.77
C GLN A 214 -9.26 -7.21 13.11
N LYS A 215 -10.49 -7.40 12.65
CA LYS A 215 -10.89 -8.65 11.98
C LYS A 215 -10.32 -8.74 10.57
N ILE A 216 -9.63 -9.85 10.27
CA ILE A 216 -9.22 -10.22 8.91
C ILE A 216 -10.47 -10.61 8.08
N PRO A 217 -10.66 -10.04 6.88
CA PRO A 217 -11.81 -10.38 6.04
C PRO A 217 -11.69 -11.81 5.49
N LYS A 218 -12.78 -12.57 5.51
CA LYS A 218 -12.86 -13.85 4.78
C LYS A 218 -12.84 -13.62 3.25
N PRO A 219 -12.46 -14.63 2.43
CA PRO A 219 -12.29 -14.47 0.98
C PRO A 219 -13.47 -13.78 0.28
N LYS A 220 -14.71 -14.22 0.55
CA LYS A 220 -15.91 -13.62 -0.05
C LYS A 220 -16.06 -12.12 0.27
N ARG A 221 -15.81 -11.73 1.52
CA ARG A 221 -15.89 -10.32 1.94
C ARG A 221 -14.81 -9.48 1.27
N LEU A 222 -13.60 -10.02 1.12
CA LEU A 222 -12.50 -9.34 0.44
C LEU A 222 -12.79 -9.18 -1.07
N GLN A 223 -13.34 -10.21 -1.71
CA GLN A 223 -13.79 -10.13 -3.10
C GLN A 223 -14.86 -9.04 -3.28
N ASP A 224 -15.89 -9.01 -2.43
CA ASP A 224 -16.95 -8.01 -2.50
C ASP A 224 -16.43 -6.58 -2.23
N TRP A 225 -15.40 -6.46 -1.39
CA TRP A 225 -14.70 -5.21 -1.14
C TRP A 225 -14.00 -4.68 -2.41
N TYR A 226 -13.25 -5.54 -3.11
CA TYR A 226 -12.63 -5.17 -4.39
C TYR A 226 -13.67 -4.88 -5.47
N LYS A 227 -14.74 -5.67 -5.59
CA LYS A 227 -15.82 -5.42 -6.54
C LYS A 227 -16.43 -4.04 -6.32
N LYS A 228 -16.74 -3.69 -5.07
CA LYS A 228 -17.25 -2.34 -4.73
C LYS A 228 -16.28 -1.23 -5.11
N MET A 229 -14.97 -1.44 -4.96
CA MET A 229 -13.94 -0.50 -5.40
C MET A 229 -13.92 -0.38 -6.94
N LEU A 230 -13.96 -1.50 -7.66
CA LEU A 230 -13.95 -1.55 -9.12
C LEU A 230 -15.23 -0.97 -9.74
N ASP A 231 -16.40 -1.24 -9.16
CA ASP A 231 -17.69 -0.67 -9.59
C ASP A 231 -17.66 0.87 -9.52
N LYS A 232 -17.07 1.42 -8.44
CA LYS A 232 -16.82 2.86 -8.35
C LYS A 232 -15.86 3.33 -9.44
N GLY A 233 -14.80 2.56 -9.72
CA GLY A 233 -13.86 2.83 -10.81
C GLY A 233 -14.52 2.87 -12.19
N ILE A 234 -15.53 2.04 -12.44
CA ILE A 234 -16.31 2.04 -13.68
C ILE A 234 -17.15 3.33 -13.79
N ILE A 235 -17.86 3.69 -12.71
CA ILE A 235 -18.67 4.92 -12.67
C ILE A 235 -17.80 6.15 -12.93
N GLU A 236 -16.57 6.16 -12.43
CA GLU A 236 -15.60 7.24 -12.60
C GLU A 236 -14.77 7.13 -13.90
N ARG A 237 -15.04 6.12 -14.75
CA ARG A 237 -14.36 5.87 -16.03
C ARG A 237 -12.85 5.61 -15.90
N ILE A 238 -12.41 5.20 -14.72
CA ILE A 238 -11.04 4.76 -14.45
C ILE A 238 -10.88 3.33 -14.99
N VAL A 239 -11.79 2.44 -14.55
CA VAL A 239 -11.87 1.04 -14.99
C VAL A 239 -12.88 0.95 -16.14
N LEU A 240 -12.56 0.22 -17.20
CA LEU A 240 -13.50 0.00 -18.30
C LEU A 240 -14.49 -1.13 -17.94
N ASP A 241 -13.95 -2.28 -17.56
CA ASP A 241 -14.65 -3.44 -17.05
C ASP A 241 -13.70 -4.24 -16.13
N TYR A 242 -14.23 -5.27 -15.46
CA TYR A 242 -13.42 -6.25 -14.76
C TYR A 242 -14.09 -7.62 -14.86
N LYS A 243 -13.27 -8.68 -14.85
CA LYS A 243 -13.71 -10.07 -14.96
C LYS A 243 -12.92 -10.94 -14.00
N ASP A 244 -13.50 -12.08 -13.62
CA ASP A 244 -12.69 -13.15 -13.06
C ASP A 244 -11.78 -13.74 -14.16
N ILE A 245 -10.70 -14.39 -13.73
CA ILE A 245 -9.66 -14.90 -14.63
C ILE A 245 -10.19 -15.93 -15.63
N LEU A 246 -11.17 -16.75 -15.23
CA LEU A 246 -11.74 -17.78 -16.10
C LEU A 246 -12.53 -17.14 -17.24
N LYS A 247 -13.39 -16.17 -16.91
CA LYS A 247 -14.17 -15.44 -17.90
C LYS A 247 -13.26 -14.66 -18.85
N GLN A 248 -12.22 -14.00 -18.33
CA GLN A 248 -11.26 -13.29 -19.17
C GLN A 248 -10.51 -14.25 -20.11
N ALA A 249 -10.06 -15.40 -19.61
CA ALA A 249 -9.36 -16.40 -20.42
C ALA A 249 -10.24 -16.97 -21.55
N MET A 250 -11.54 -17.18 -21.28
CA MET A 250 -12.50 -17.61 -22.30
C MET A 250 -12.74 -16.55 -23.38
N GLU A 251 -12.88 -15.28 -22.99
CA GLU A 251 -13.09 -14.17 -23.94
C GLU A 251 -11.86 -13.90 -24.81
N ASP A 252 -10.67 -13.98 -24.21
CA ASP A 252 -9.38 -13.87 -24.91
C ASP A 252 -9.03 -15.14 -25.71
N LYS A 253 -9.84 -16.20 -25.56
CA LYS A 253 -9.66 -17.52 -26.21
C LYS A 253 -8.27 -18.11 -25.94
N LEU A 254 -7.81 -18.00 -24.68
CA LEU A 254 -6.53 -18.56 -24.28
C LEU A 254 -6.55 -20.07 -24.46
N SER A 255 -5.50 -20.59 -25.09
CA SER A 255 -5.40 -22.00 -25.46
C SER A 255 -4.23 -22.70 -24.79
N SER A 256 -3.29 -21.92 -24.23
CA SER A 256 -2.11 -22.38 -23.53
C SER A 256 -1.97 -21.71 -22.17
N ALA A 257 -1.35 -22.40 -21.23
CA ALA A 257 -0.92 -21.80 -19.96
C ALA A 257 0.12 -20.70 -20.17
N ALA A 258 0.90 -20.76 -21.27
CA ALA A 258 1.86 -19.71 -21.65
C ALA A 258 1.21 -18.36 -21.99
N ASP A 259 -0.10 -18.34 -22.26
CA ASP A 259 -0.82 -17.10 -22.56
C ASP A 259 -1.23 -16.33 -21.29
N LEU A 260 -1.14 -16.96 -20.10
CA LEU A 260 -1.48 -16.33 -18.83
C LEU A 260 -0.34 -15.43 -18.34
N PRO A 261 -0.63 -14.21 -17.84
CA PRO A 261 0.37 -13.36 -17.22
C PRO A 261 1.09 -14.06 -16.06
N TYR A 262 2.41 -13.92 -16.00
CA TYR A 262 3.28 -14.63 -15.06
C TYR A 262 3.89 -13.65 -14.06
N PHE A 263 3.39 -13.61 -12.83
CA PHE A 263 3.78 -12.63 -11.81
C PHE A 263 4.61 -13.23 -10.69
N GLU A 264 5.48 -12.42 -10.06
CA GLU A 264 6.27 -12.90 -8.92
C GLU A 264 5.35 -13.14 -7.71
N GLY A 265 5.37 -14.36 -7.16
CA GLY A 265 4.61 -14.72 -5.95
C GLY A 265 3.09 -14.79 -6.12
N ASP A 266 2.59 -14.78 -7.35
CA ASP A 266 1.16 -15.06 -7.62
C ASP A 266 0.86 -16.56 -7.50
N PHE A 267 -0.43 -16.89 -7.51
CA PHE A 267 -0.92 -18.26 -7.43
C PHE A 267 -0.63 -19.09 -8.71
N TRP A 268 -0.62 -18.46 -9.88
CA TRP A 268 -0.53 -19.11 -11.20
C TRP A 268 0.89 -19.32 -11.71
#